data_AF-A0A920SGJ5-F1
#
_entry.id   AF-A0A920SGJ5-F1
#
_cell.length_a   1.000
_cell.length_b   1.000
_cell.length_c   1.000
_cell.angle_alpha   90.00
_cell.angle_beta   90.00
_cell.angle_gamma   90.00
#
_symmetry.space_group_name_H-M   'P 1'
#
loop_
_entity.id
_entity.type
_entity.pdbx_description
1 polymer ?
#
loop_
_entity_poly.entity_id
_entity_poly.type
_entity_poly.pdbx_seq_one_letter_code
_entity_poly.pdbx_strand_id
1 'polypeptide(L)'
;MDDEEIAFAVIGIRTLNPLGTCILDCYLDGIEAYFAFRNGEGGLFGRELSVGYVLDDELFSNQVRALEVISADNVFGVFNATLIANGWGDLNDNGIPTFAWNIHATESANRTNIFGHIATLCATCTQRAVPYTVKLAGATKVASLGYGVSENSKVCTRSVFRFD
;
A
#
# COMPACT_ATOMS: atom_id res chain seq x y z
N MET A 1 2.11 25.04 8.41
CA MET A 1 2.58 24.64 7.06
C MET A 1 3.45 25.77 6.54
N ASP A 2 4.68 25.44 6.20
CA ASP A 2 5.52 26.23 5.32
C ASP A 2 4.87 26.22 3.92
N ASP A 3 4.72 27.38 3.29
CA ASP A 3 4.11 27.49 1.96
C ASP A 3 5.05 27.00 0.83
N GLU A 4 6.28 26.59 1.15
CA GLU A 4 7.30 26.11 0.21
C GLU A 4 7.25 24.59 -0.03
N GLU A 5 6.55 23.82 0.80
CA GLU A 5 6.62 22.36 0.79
C GLU A 5 5.24 21.68 0.88
N ILE A 6 5.13 20.51 0.25
CA ILE A 6 4.02 19.56 0.42
C ILE A 6 4.62 18.27 1.00
N ALA A 7 4.59 18.16 2.31
CA ALA A 7 5.10 16.99 3.02
C ALA A 7 4.08 15.84 3.05
N PHE A 8 4.58 14.61 2.92
CA PHE A 8 3.81 13.37 3.05
C PHE A 8 4.38 12.51 4.18
N ALA A 9 3.52 11.72 4.80
CA ALA A 9 3.96 10.58 5.60
C ALA A 9 4.11 9.33 4.72
N VAL A 10 4.96 8.39 5.15
CA VAL A 10 5.10 7.07 4.55
C VAL A 10 4.94 6.03 5.65
N ILE A 11 3.94 5.16 5.52
CA ILE A 11 3.75 4.00 6.37
C ILE A 11 4.07 2.74 5.58
N GLY A 12 4.84 1.83 6.15
CA GLY A 12 5.04 0.53 5.55
C GLY A 12 5.70 -0.47 6.49
N ILE A 13 5.80 -1.71 6.03
CA ILE A 13 6.37 -2.79 6.82
C ILE A 13 7.90 -2.88 6.64
N ARG A 14 8.64 -2.85 7.75
CA ARG A 14 10.07 -3.20 7.82
C ARG A 14 10.31 -4.27 8.89
N THR A 15 10.02 -3.95 10.15
CA THR A 15 10.22 -4.86 11.28
C THR A 15 9.14 -5.94 11.30
N LEU A 16 9.51 -7.19 11.60
CA LEU A 16 8.62 -8.36 11.54
C LEU A 16 8.00 -8.63 10.15
N ASN A 17 8.59 -8.11 9.06
CA ASN A 17 8.13 -8.43 7.71
C ASN A 17 8.25 -9.94 7.42
N PRO A 18 7.14 -10.71 7.33
CA PRO A 18 7.20 -12.15 7.09
C PRO A 18 7.63 -12.49 5.67
N LEU A 19 7.67 -11.52 4.75
CA LEU A 19 8.06 -11.73 3.36
C LEU A 19 9.58 -11.64 3.15
N GLY A 20 10.34 -11.15 4.14
CA GLY A 20 11.79 -10.99 4.03
C GLY A 20 12.24 -10.01 2.94
N THR A 21 11.36 -9.07 2.56
CA THR A 21 11.58 -8.08 1.51
C THR A 21 11.76 -6.68 2.08
N CYS A 22 12.24 -5.74 1.24
CA CYS A 22 12.50 -4.35 1.58
C CYS A 22 11.27 -3.44 1.48
N ILE A 23 10.04 -3.89 1.81
CA ILE A 23 8.82 -3.15 1.41
C ILE A 23 8.85 -1.67 1.80
N LEU A 24 9.09 -1.31 3.06
CA LEU A 24 9.17 0.11 3.45
C LEU A 24 10.31 0.85 2.74
N ASP A 25 11.51 0.28 2.73
CA ASP A 25 12.71 0.92 2.18
C ASP A 25 12.60 1.13 0.67
N CYS A 26 12.28 0.07 -0.08
CA CYS A 26 12.12 0.13 -1.52
C CYS A 26 10.91 0.98 -1.95
N TYR A 27 9.87 1.06 -1.12
CA TYR A 27 8.74 1.94 -1.38
C TYR A 27 9.13 3.41 -1.15
N LEU A 28 9.86 3.70 -0.07
CA LEU A 28 10.41 5.03 0.23
C LEU A 28 11.37 5.49 -0.87
N ASP A 29 12.33 4.66 -1.27
CA ASP A 29 13.28 4.97 -2.35
C ASP A 29 12.56 5.39 -3.64
N GLY A 30 11.47 4.70 -3.99
CA GLY A 30 10.65 5.03 -5.16
C GLY A 30 9.91 6.37 -5.02
N ILE A 31 9.40 6.67 -3.83
CA ILE A 31 8.73 7.95 -3.53
C ILE A 31 9.74 9.10 -3.61
N GLU A 32 10.87 8.97 -2.94
CA GLU A 32 11.93 9.99 -2.91
C GLU A 32 12.52 10.22 -4.31
N ALA A 33 12.73 9.16 -5.10
CA ALA A 33 13.16 9.30 -6.49
C ALA A 33 12.14 10.07 -7.34
N TYR A 34 10.84 9.80 -7.17
CA TYR A 34 9.79 10.53 -7.88
C TYR A 34 9.70 11.99 -7.42
N PHE A 35 9.81 12.25 -6.11
CA PHE A 35 9.83 13.61 -5.58
C PHE A 35 11.03 14.39 -6.08
N ALA A 36 12.24 13.81 -6.07
CA ALA A 36 13.43 14.44 -6.63
C ALA A 36 13.25 14.79 -8.11
N PHE A 37 12.66 13.87 -8.90
CA PHE A 37 12.33 14.13 -10.30
C PHE A 37 11.39 15.34 -10.45
N ARG A 38 10.28 15.37 -9.70
CA ARG A 38 9.29 16.46 -9.78
C ARG A 38 9.82 17.79 -9.25
N ASN A 39 10.60 17.77 -8.17
CA ASN A 39 11.23 18.96 -7.61
C ASN A 39 12.28 19.53 -8.58
N GLY A 40 13.02 18.68 -9.29
CA GLY A 40 13.89 19.09 -10.39
C GLY A 40 13.17 19.79 -11.56
N GLU A 41 11.86 19.56 -11.72
CA GLU A 41 10.99 20.26 -12.69
C GLU A 41 10.33 21.53 -12.12
N GLY A 42 10.74 21.99 -10.92
CA GLY A 42 10.16 23.15 -10.24
C GLY A 42 9.04 22.81 -9.24
N GLY A 43 8.93 21.54 -8.86
CA GLY A 43 7.98 21.07 -7.84
C GLY A 43 6.54 20.98 -8.34
N LEU A 44 5.60 20.97 -7.41
CA LEU A 44 4.17 20.93 -7.69
C LEU A 44 3.51 22.21 -7.19
N PHE A 45 2.99 23.01 -8.14
CA PHE A 45 2.44 24.35 -7.85
C PHE A 45 3.46 25.28 -7.15
N GLY A 46 4.74 25.16 -7.51
CA GLY A 46 5.83 25.97 -6.94
C GLY A 46 6.29 25.52 -5.55
N ARG A 47 5.86 24.34 -5.09
CA ARG A 47 6.24 23.75 -3.80
C ARG A 47 7.00 22.45 -3.99
N GLU A 48 7.98 22.20 -3.13
CA GLU A 48 8.73 20.95 -3.12
C GLU A 48 7.91 19.82 -2.50
N LEU A 49 7.98 18.63 -3.09
CA LEU A 49 7.42 17.41 -2.51
C LEU A 49 8.44 16.79 -1.56
N SER A 50 8.02 16.35 -0.38
CA SER A 50 8.92 15.72 0.58
C SER A 50 8.27 14.67 1.45
N VAL A 51 9.12 13.91 2.15
CA VAL A 51 8.71 12.93 3.16
C VAL A 51 9.00 13.50 4.54
N GLY A 52 7.96 13.83 5.29
CA GLY A 52 8.08 14.37 6.66
C GLY A 52 8.19 13.28 7.72
N TYR A 53 7.59 12.12 7.48
CA TYR A 53 7.57 10.99 8.41
C TYR A 53 7.75 9.67 7.69
N VAL A 54 8.60 8.81 8.23
CA VAL A 54 8.76 7.41 7.80
C VAL A 54 8.41 6.52 8.99
N LEU A 55 7.32 5.76 8.86
CA LEU A 55 6.69 5.01 9.94
C LEU A 55 6.69 3.52 9.62
N ASP A 56 7.45 2.75 10.41
CA ASP A 56 7.39 1.29 10.38
C ASP A 56 6.12 0.81 11.10
N ASP A 57 5.30 0.03 10.41
CA ASP A 57 4.09 -0.52 11.00
C ASP A 57 4.34 -1.76 11.86
N GLU A 58 5.57 -2.29 11.90
CA GLU A 58 5.98 -3.43 12.75
C GLU A 58 4.98 -4.61 12.66
N LEU A 59 4.39 -4.79 11.47
CA LEU A 59 3.33 -5.74 11.11
C LEU A 59 1.95 -5.44 11.69
N PHE A 60 1.84 -5.06 12.96
CA PHE A 60 0.55 -4.95 13.66
C PHE A 60 0.17 -3.53 14.08
N SER A 61 1.07 -2.57 13.91
CA SER A 61 0.93 -1.19 14.39
C SER A 61 0.43 -0.23 13.32
N ASN A 62 -0.06 -0.70 12.17
CA ASN A 62 -0.55 0.16 11.08
C ASN A 62 -1.65 1.14 11.56
N GLN A 63 -2.57 0.70 12.40
CA GLN A 63 -3.55 1.59 13.03
C GLN A 63 -2.91 2.68 13.92
N VAL A 64 -1.89 2.33 14.70
CA VAL A 64 -1.17 3.31 15.53
C VAL A 64 -0.47 4.35 14.64
N ARG A 65 0.18 3.92 13.56
CA ARG A 65 0.83 4.82 12.59
C ARG A 65 -0.19 5.70 11.86
N ALA A 66 -1.38 5.18 11.56
CA ALA A 66 -2.47 5.98 11.01
C ALA A 66 -2.90 7.10 11.97
N LEU A 67 -3.03 6.81 13.27
CA LEU A 67 -3.37 7.82 14.29
C LEU A 67 -2.26 8.87 14.46
N GLU A 68 -0.99 8.48 14.33
CA GLU A 68 0.15 9.41 14.29
C GLU A 68 0.04 10.38 13.11
N VAL A 69 -0.31 9.88 11.91
CA VAL A 69 -0.53 10.71 10.71
C VAL A 69 -1.74 11.63 10.88
N ILE A 70 -2.85 11.14 11.42
CA ILE A 70 -4.06 11.95 11.67
C ILE A 70 -3.77 13.09 12.66
N SER A 71 -2.89 12.84 13.63
CA SER A 71 -2.51 13.82 14.63
C SER A 71 -1.43 14.80 14.13
N ALA A 72 -0.81 14.52 12.98
CA ALA A 72 0.19 15.40 12.37
C ALA A 72 -0.51 16.54 11.64
N ASP A 73 -0.15 17.78 11.98
CA ASP A 73 -0.73 19.01 11.42
C ASP A 73 0.06 19.56 10.22
N ASN A 74 1.05 18.80 9.75
CA ASN A 74 2.04 19.23 8.77
C ASN A 74 2.22 18.27 7.58
N VAL A 75 1.31 17.30 7.39
CA VAL A 75 1.33 16.41 6.22
C VAL A 75 0.07 16.58 5.37
N PHE A 76 0.24 16.54 4.05
CA PHE A 76 -0.86 16.59 3.09
C PHE A 76 -1.60 15.24 2.99
N GLY A 77 -0.87 14.14 3.10
CA GLY A 77 -1.41 12.79 2.96
C GLY A 77 -0.36 11.74 3.29
N VAL A 78 -0.68 10.47 3.01
CA VAL A 78 0.17 9.34 3.37
C VAL A 78 0.31 8.34 2.24
N PHE A 79 1.53 7.89 1.99
CA PHE A 79 1.80 6.69 1.20
C PHE A 79 1.79 5.47 2.13
N ASN A 80 1.09 4.39 1.77
CA ASN A 80 0.90 3.26 2.68
C ASN A 80 1.14 1.90 1.98
N ALA A 81 2.21 1.21 2.37
CA ALA A 81 2.62 -0.11 1.89
C ALA A 81 2.71 -1.12 3.07
N THR A 82 1.53 -1.53 3.56
CA THR A 82 1.39 -2.44 4.70
C THR A 82 0.93 -3.86 4.29
N LEU A 83 1.13 -4.84 5.16
CA LEU A 83 0.54 -6.18 5.05
C LEU A 83 -0.76 -6.36 5.86
N ILE A 84 -1.07 -5.40 6.75
CA ILE A 84 -2.28 -5.33 7.57
C ILE A 84 -2.80 -3.89 7.57
N ALA A 85 -3.82 -3.60 6.76
CA ALA A 85 -4.37 -2.25 6.56
C ALA A 85 -5.45 -1.85 7.58
N ASN A 86 -5.27 -2.19 8.86
CA ASN A 86 -6.27 -1.91 9.89
C ASN A 86 -6.43 -0.40 10.21
N GLY A 87 -5.49 0.46 9.82
CA GLY A 87 -5.58 1.91 9.96
C GLY A 87 -6.26 2.66 8.80
N TRP A 88 -6.60 1.99 7.69
CA TRP A 88 -7.17 2.67 6.51
C TRP A 88 -8.59 3.21 6.72
N GLY A 89 -9.36 2.60 7.64
CA GLY A 89 -10.64 3.16 8.09
C GLY A 89 -10.44 4.52 8.75
N ASP A 90 -9.56 4.58 9.74
CA ASP A 90 -9.29 5.81 10.49
C ASP A 90 -8.78 6.94 9.58
N LEU A 91 -7.87 6.64 8.64
CA LEU A 91 -7.37 7.61 7.65
C LEU A 91 -8.51 8.13 6.76
N ASN A 92 -9.36 7.22 6.26
CA ASN A 92 -10.48 7.60 5.41
C ASN A 92 -11.47 8.50 6.13
N ASP A 93 -11.85 8.14 7.35
CA ASP A 93 -12.88 8.81 8.13
C ASP A 93 -12.43 10.21 8.59
N ASN A 94 -11.11 10.43 8.69
CA ASN A 94 -10.51 11.74 8.95
C ASN A 94 -10.13 12.51 7.68
N GLY A 95 -10.51 12.04 6.49
CA GLY A 95 -10.28 12.77 5.25
C GLY A 95 -8.84 12.76 4.74
N ILE A 96 -7.98 11.88 5.26
CA ILE A 96 -6.55 11.84 4.89
C ILE A 96 -6.38 11.11 3.55
N PRO A 97 -5.87 11.77 2.50
CA PRO A 97 -5.56 11.10 1.24
C PRO A 97 -4.49 10.02 1.45
N THR A 98 -4.84 8.77 1.16
CA THR A 98 -3.98 7.60 1.34
C THR A 98 -3.63 6.99 0.00
N PHE A 99 -2.38 7.10 -0.42
CA PHE A 99 -1.86 6.53 -1.66
C PHE A 99 -1.28 5.14 -1.36
N ALA A 100 -1.95 4.09 -1.84
CA ALA A 100 -1.76 2.75 -1.30
C ALA A 100 -1.15 1.74 -2.27
N TRP A 101 -0.30 0.85 -1.73
CA TRP A 101 -0.09 -0.48 -2.31
C TRP A 101 -1.36 -1.31 -2.12
N ASN A 102 -2.29 -1.16 -3.07
CA ASN A 102 -3.69 -1.61 -2.97
C ASN A 102 -3.87 -3.12 -3.18
N ILE A 103 -3.30 -3.91 -2.28
CA ILE A 103 -3.51 -5.35 -2.19
C ILE A 103 -4.68 -5.71 -1.27
N HIS A 104 -5.21 -4.76 -0.49
CA HIS A 104 -6.21 -4.95 0.56
C HIS A 104 -7.63 -4.62 0.09
N ALA A 105 -8.30 -5.61 -0.50
CA ALA A 105 -9.55 -5.35 -1.20
C ALA A 105 -10.70 -4.88 -0.30
N THR A 106 -10.83 -5.52 0.86
CA THR A 106 -11.85 -5.20 1.87
C THR A 106 -11.59 -3.84 2.50
N GLU A 107 -10.34 -3.55 2.80
CA GLU A 107 -9.89 -2.31 3.43
C GLU A 107 -9.88 -1.14 2.45
N SER A 108 -9.92 -1.36 1.13
CA SER A 108 -10.15 -0.30 0.14
C SER A 108 -11.62 -0.06 -0.19
N ALA A 109 -12.49 -1.06 0.00
CA ALA A 109 -13.87 -0.99 -0.47
C ALA A 109 -14.65 0.18 0.16
N ASN A 110 -15.41 0.90 -0.67
CA ASN A 110 -16.30 1.99 -0.29
C ASN A 110 -15.63 3.16 0.48
N ARG A 111 -14.31 3.32 0.34
CA ARG A 111 -13.56 4.44 0.93
C ARG A 111 -13.19 5.45 -0.17
N THR A 112 -13.45 6.72 0.09
CA THR A 112 -13.26 7.80 -0.90
C THR A 112 -11.87 8.41 -0.88
N ASN A 113 -11.13 8.20 0.22
CA ASN A 113 -9.80 8.78 0.42
C ASN A 113 -8.65 7.75 0.25
N ILE A 114 -8.96 6.54 -0.25
CA ILE A 114 -7.95 5.51 -0.52
C ILE A 114 -7.71 5.42 -2.04
N PHE A 115 -6.50 5.78 -2.45
CA PHE A 115 -6.06 5.83 -3.84
C PHE A 115 -5.02 4.75 -4.11
N GLY A 116 -5.45 3.64 -4.69
CA GLY A 116 -4.57 2.54 -5.03
C GLY A 116 -3.75 2.79 -6.30
N HIS A 117 -2.48 2.38 -6.31
CA HIS A 117 -1.66 2.32 -7.54
C HIS A 117 -2.23 1.35 -8.60
N ILE A 118 -3.06 0.40 -8.19
CA ILE A 118 -3.85 -0.48 -9.05
C ILE A 118 -5.30 -0.53 -8.54
N ALA A 119 -6.21 -0.86 -9.46
CA ALA A 119 -7.55 -1.26 -9.09
C ALA A 119 -7.49 -2.46 -8.16
N THR A 120 -8.34 -2.45 -7.13
CA THR A 120 -8.45 -3.53 -6.16
C THR A 120 -8.65 -4.88 -6.86
N LEU A 121 -7.83 -5.87 -6.50
CA LEU A 121 -7.98 -7.21 -7.03
C LEU A 121 -9.27 -7.86 -6.52
N CYS A 122 -10.14 -8.28 -7.44
CA CYS A 122 -11.26 -9.14 -7.12
C CYS A 122 -10.76 -10.57 -6.90
N ALA A 123 -10.60 -10.97 -5.64
CA ALA A 123 -10.10 -12.31 -5.30
C ALA A 123 -11.08 -13.44 -5.63
N THR A 124 -12.35 -13.13 -5.85
CA THR A 124 -13.41 -14.09 -6.23
C THR A 124 -13.67 -14.15 -7.73
N CYS A 125 -13.13 -13.23 -8.52
CA CYS A 125 -13.32 -13.20 -9.96
C CYS A 125 -12.38 -14.18 -10.67
N THR A 126 -12.79 -14.69 -11.83
CA THR A 126 -11.95 -15.54 -12.68
C THR A 126 -10.66 -14.79 -13.08
N GLN A 127 -9.51 -15.31 -12.66
CA GLN A 127 -8.21 -14.76 -12.99
C GLN A 127 -7.61 -15.56 -14.15
N ARG A 128 -7.23 -14.90 -15.25
CA ARG A 128 -6.68 -15.59 -16.43
C ARG A 128 -5.16 -15.73 -16.41
N ALA A 129 -4.48 -14.83 -15.69
CA ALA A 129 -3.02 -14.76 -15.68
C ALA A 129 -2.39 -16.05 -15.15
N VAL A 130 -2.82 -16.52 -13.98
CA VAL A 130 -2.27 -17.73 -13.35
C VAL A 130 -2.54 -18.99 -14.18
N PRO A 131 -3.79 -19.28 -14.62
CA PRO A 131 -4.07 -20.41 -15.52
C PRO A 131 -3.23 -20.40 -16.80
N TYR A 132 -3.06 -19.23 -17.41
CA TYR A 132 -2.29 -19.09 -18.63
C TYR A 132 -0.79 -19.39 -18.40
N THR A 133 -0.21 -18.87 -17.32
CA THR A 133 1.18 -19.19 -16.94
C THR A 133 1.36 -20.67 -16.64
N VAL A 134 0.41 -21.31 -15.96
CA VAL A 134 0.41 -22.75 -15.68
C VAL A 134 0.40 -23.57 -16.97
N LYS A 135 -0.45 -23.18 -17.93
CA LYS A 135 -0.49 -23.79 -19.27
C LYS A 135 0.84 -23.65 -20.01
N LEU A 136 1.44 -22.46 -20.02
CA LEU A 136 2.74 -22.22 -20.68
C LEU A 136 3.87 -23.03 -20.04
N ALA A 137 3.83 -23.23 -18.72
CA ALA A 137 4.80 -24.03 -17.99
C ALA A 137 4.61 -25.55 -18.13
N GLY A 138 3.54 -26.01 -18.81
CA GLY A 138 3.18 -27.44 -18.87
C GLY A 138 2.80 -28.04 -17.51
N ALA A 139 2.51 -27.20 -16.52
CA ALA A 139 2.16 -27.63 -15.17
C ALA A 139 0.69 -28.07 -15.09
N THR A 140 0.42 -29.08 -14.27
CA THR A 140 -0.93 -29.65 -14.08
C THR A 140 -1.43 -29.52 -12.64
N LYS A 141 -0.58 -29.05 -11.73
CA LYS A 141 -0.88 -28.84 -10.32
C LYS A 141 -0.34 -27.49 -9.89
N VAL A 142 -1.12 -26.78 -9.09
CA VAL A 142 -0.79 -25.47 -8.55
C VAL A 142 -0.96 -25.52 -7.04
N ALA A 143 -0.12 -24.79 -6.31
CA ALA A 143 -0.30 -24.52 -4.90
C ALA A 143 -0.06 -23.02 -4.66
N SER A 144 -0.75 -22.46 -3.68
CA SER A 144 -0.56 -21.09 -3.21
C SER A 144 -0.11 -21.09 -1.77
N LEU A 145 0.83 -20.20 -1.45
CA LEU A 145 1.21 -19.91 -0.08
C LEU A 145 0.84 -18.46 0.24
N GLY A 146 0.16 -18.27 1.37
CA GLY A 146 -0.14 -16.96 1.92
C GLY A 146 0.57 -16.83 3.26
N TYR A 147 0.99 -15.61 3.60
CA TYR A 147 1.63 -15.31 4.88
C TYR A 147 0.68 -15.46 6.07
N GLY A 148 -0.65 -15.55 5.84
CA GLY A 148 -1.61 -16.06 6.82
C GLY A 148 -1.98 -15.11 7.96
N VAL A 149 -1.34 -13.93 8.07
CA VAL A 149 -1.58 -12.99 9.17
C VAL A 149 -2.79 -12.06 8.97
N SER A 150 -3.31 -11.93 7.74
CA SER A 150 -4.50 -11.13 7.43
C SER A 150 -5.58 -11.98 6.75
N GLU A 151 -6.85 -11.61 6.91
CA GLU A 151 -7.95 -12.29 6.21
C GLU A 151 -7.79 -12.18 4.70
N ASN A 152 -7.35 -11.02 4.23
CA ASN A 152 -7.06 -10.79 2.83
C ASN A 152 -5.97 -11.75 2.29
N SER A 153 -4.92 -12.03 3.07
CA SER A 153 -3.92 -13.06 2.75
C SER A 153 -4.55 -14.44 2.53
N LYS A 154 -5.49 -14.84 3.41
CA LYS A 154 -6.20 -16.13 3.28
C LYS A 154 -7.04 -16.16 2.01
N VAL A 155 -7.76 -15.08 1.72
CA VAL A 155 -8.58 -14.97 0.51
C VAL A 155 -7.70 -15.01 -0.76
N CYS A 156 -6.55 -14.32 -0.75
CA CYS A 156 -5.59 -14.34 -1.87
C CYS A 156 -5.08 -15.74 -2.19
N THR A 157 -4.87 -16.62 -1.20
CA THR A 157 -4.46 -18.01 -1.50
C THR A 157 -5.51 -18.78 -2.30
N ARG A 158 -6.79 -18.41 -2.21
CA ARG A 158 -7.85 -19.12 -2.92
C ARG A 158 -8.04 -18.65 -4.37
N SER A 159 -7.50 -17.48 -4.73
CA SER A 159 -7.75 -16.85 -6.04
C SER A 159 -7.05 -17.56 -7.21
N VAL A 160 -5.99 -18.32 -6.97
CA VAL A 160 -5.26 -19.08 -8.00
C VAL A 160 -6.00 -20.32 -8.53
N PHE A 161 -7.08 -20.76 -7.86
CA PHE A 161 -7.76 -22.02 -8.16
C PHE A 161 -9.09 -21.87 -8.91
N ARG A 162 -9.49 -20.65 -9.26
CA ARG A 162 -10.81 -20.39 -9.84
C ARG A 162 -10.75 -20.32 -11.37
N PHE A 163 -11.06 -21.46 -11.98
CA PHE A 163 -11.10 -21.70 -13.43
C PHE A 163 -12.57 -21.93 -13.82
N ASP A 164 -13.37 -20.87 -13.82
CA ASP A 164 -14.76 -20.93 -14.29
C ASP A 164 -14.80 -20.73 -15.81
#